data_AF-A0A414SBT6-F1
#
_entry.id   AF-A0A414SBT6-F1
#
_cell.length_a   1.000
_cell.length_b   1.000
_cell.length_c   1.000
_cell.angle_alpha   90.00
_cell.angle_beta   90.00
_cell.angle_gamma   90.00
#
_symmetry.space_group_name_H-M   'P 1'
#
loop_
_entity.id
_entity.type
_entity.pdbx_description
1 polymer ?
#
loop_
_entity_poly.entity_id
_entity_poly.type
_entity_poly.pdbx_seq_one_letter_code
_entity_poly.pdbx_strand_id
1 'polypeptide(L)'
;MDLKERIETIIEGLMRSHDESDDVKEIENETAVEYLEYIDSIRFIELITEVENIFDIEIQNDDLVQENIKHFDTFVNMIEKYVNK
;
A
#
# COMPACT_ATOMS: atom_id res chain seq x y z
N MET A 1 -0.89 18.02 -0.22
CA MET A 1 -1.16 16.59 -0.40
C MET A 1 -1.23 16.01 0.99
N ASP A 2 -2.40 15.51 1.37
CA ASP A 2 -2.57 14.88 2.68
C ASP A 2 -1.95 13.46 2.68
N LEU A 3 -1.88 12.81 3.84
CA LEU A 3 -1.27 11.48 3.96
C LEU A 3 -2.01 10.45 3.10
N LYS A 4 -3.34 10.57 3.00
CA LYS A 4 -4.21 9.64 2.28
C LYS A 4 -3.92 9.68 0.78
N GLU A 5 -3.90 10.87 0.18
CA GLU A 5 -3.52 11.07 -1.22
C GLU A 5 -2.10 10.54 -1.51
N ARG A 6 -1.16 10.72 -0.57
CA ARG A 6 0.22 10.24 -0.73
C ARG A 6 0.28 8.73 -0.78
N ILE A 7 -0.40 8.05 0.14
CA ILE A 7 -0.44 6.58 0.16
C ILE A 7 -1.16 6.05 -1.08
N GLU A 8 -2.24 6.69 -1.51
CA GLU A 8 -2.95 6.35 -2.76
C GLU A 8 -1.99 6.41 -3.97
N THR A 9 -1.20 7.48 -4.08
CA THR A 9 -0.22 7.64 -5.18
C THR A 9 0.87 6.56 -5.16
N ILE A 10 1.31 6.13 -3.97
CA ILE A 10 2.30 5.05 -3.84
C ILE A 10 1.72 3.73 -4.34
N ILE A 11 0.48 3.43 -3.96
CA ILE A 11 -0.22 2.21 -4.39
C ILE A 11 -0.40 2.22 -5.91
N GLU A 12 -0.88 3.33 -6.49
CA GLU A 12 -1.02 3.49 -7.94
C GLU A 12 0.32 3.33 -8.68
N GLY A 13 1.42 3.81 -8.09
CA GLY A 13 2.77 3.62 -8.62
C GLY A 13 3.15 2.15 -8.68
N LEU A 14 2.88 1.40 -7.61
CA LEU A 14 3.15 -0.04 -7.54
C LEU A 14 2.30 -0.81 -8.56
N MET A 15 1.01 -0.49 -8.68
CA MET A 15 0.10 -1.08 -9.69
C MET A 15 0.69 -0.98 -11.10
N ARG A 16 1.07 0.24 -11.51
CA ARG A 16 1.58 0.51 -12.86
C ARG A 16 2.95 -0.12 -13.14
N SER A 17 3.79 -0.25 -12.12
CA SER A 17 5.13 -0.83 -12.27
C SER A 17 5.14 -2.33 -12.60
N HIS A 18 4.00 -3.02 -12.41
CA HIS A 18 3.90 -4.47 -12.60
C HIS A 18 3.01 -4.90 -13.77
N ASP A 19 2.38 -3.94 -14.45
CA ASP A 19 1.57 -4.16 -15.66
C ASP A 19 2.39 -4.51 -16.92
N GLU A 20 3.73 -4.54 -16.82
CA GLU A 20 4.62 -5.01 -17.90
C GLU A 20 4.73 -6.55 -17.98
N SER A 21 3.97 -7.30 -17.17
CA SER A 21 3.97 -8.77 -17.18
C SER A 21 2.66 -9.36 -17.72
N ASP A 22 2.74 -10.01 -18.89
CA ASP A 22 1.66 -10.59 -19.72
C ASP A 22 0.68 -11.58 -19.04
N ASP A 23 0.78 -11.83 -17.73
CA ASP A 23 -0.05 -12.79 -16.98
C ASP A 23 -0.98 -12.15 -15.93
N VAL A 24 -0.92 -10.83 -15.75
CA VAL A 24 -1.86 -10.12 -14.86
C VAL A 24 -3.08 -9.77 -15.70
N LYS A 25 -4.23 -10.37 -15.37
CA LYS A 25 -5.53 -9.96 -15.93
C LYS A 25 -5.63 -8.45 -15.84
N GLU A 26 -5.76 -7.78 -16.99
CA GLU A 26 -6.10 -6.37 -17.16
C GLU A 26 -6.80 -5.79 -15.92
N ILE A 27 -6.03 -5.11 -15.07
CA ILE A 27 -6.53 -4.30 -13.95
C ILE A 27 -7.04 -3.00 -14.55
N GLU A 28 -7.93 -3.07 -15.53
CA GLU A 28 -8.35 -1.89 -16.30
C GLU A 28 -9.26 -0.96 -15.50
N ASN A 29 -9.67 -1.31 -14.26
CA ASN A 29 -10.61 -0.52 -13.46
C ASN A 29 -10.42 -0.59 -11.93
N GLU A 30 -9.34 -1.14 -11.38
CA GLU A 30 -9.18 -1.16 -9.91
C GLU A 30 -8.65 0.18 -9.41
N THR A 31 -9.37 0.77 -8.47
CA THR A 31 -8.86 1.88 -7.66
C THR A 31 -7.71 1.40 -6.77
N ALA A 32 -6.85 2.31 -6.30
CA ALA A 32 -5.81 1.97 -5.32
C ALA A 32 -6.39 1.28 -4.06
N VAL A 33 -7.61 1.63 -3.68
CA VAL A 33 -8.35 1.02 -2.58
C VAL A 33 -8.66 -0.45 -2.87
N GLU A 34 -9.22 -0.76 -4.03
CA GLU A 34 -9.54 -2.14 -4.42
C GLU A 34 -8.27 -2.96 -4.60
N TYR A 35 -7.25 -2.40 -5.24
CA TYR A 35 -5.97 -3.08 -5.40
C TYR A 35 -5.38 -3.47 -4.05
N LEU A 36 -5.37 -2.57 -3.06
CA LEU A 36 -4.86 -2.87 -1.72
C LEU A 36 -5.63 -4.02 -1.04
N GLU A 37 -6.94 -4.14 -1.26
CA GLU A 37 -7.73 -5.24 -0.70
C GLU A 37 -7.36 -6.60 -1.29
N TYR A 38 -7.02 -6.65 -2.59
CA TYR A 38 -6.72 -7.89 -3.32
C TYR A 38 -5.23 -8.18 -3.55
N ILE A 39 -4.35 -7.23 -3.19
CA ILE A 39 -2.91 -7.33 -3.37
C ILE A 39 -2.38 -8.63 -2.77
N ASP A 40 -1.53 -9.34 -3.51
CA ASP A 40 -0.90 -10.55 -2.98
C ASP A 40 0.12 -10.22 -1.88
N SER A 41 0.63 -11.26 -1.20
CA SER A 41 1.51 -11.04 -0.05
C SER A 41 2.89 -10.48 -0.44
N ILE A 42 3.41 -10.79 -1.62
CA ILE A 42 4.72 -10.30 -2.08
C ILE A 42 4.58 -8.81 -2.41
N ARG A 43 3.56 -8.46 -3.20
CA ARG A 43 3.24 -7.08 -3.55
C ARG A 43 2.93 -6.22 -2.31
N PHE A 44 2.27 -6.81 -1.31
CA PHE A 44 2.03 -6.12 -0.04
C PHE A 44 3.34 -5.79 0.68
N ILE A 45 4.31 -6.72 0.71
CA ILE A 45 5.62 -6.46 1.33
C ILE A 45 6.39 -5.36 0.58
N GLU A 46 6.33 -5.35 -0.75
CA GLU A 46 6.91 -4.29 -1.57
C GLU A 46 6.29 -2.93 -1.26
N LEU A 47 4.95 -2.86 -1.13
CA LEU A 47 4.24 -1.65 -0.71
C LEU A 47 4.72 -1.16 0.67
N ILE A 48 4.85 -2.06 1.65
CA ILE A 48 5.36 -1.69 2.99
C ILE A 48 6.76 -1.09 2.87
N THR A 49 7.65 -1.75 2.14
CA THR A 49 9.04 -1.31 1.97
C THR A 49 9.10 0.07 1.30
N GLU A 50 8.27 0.31 0.29
CA GLU A 50 8.23 1.59 -0.41
C GLU A 50 7.68 2.71 0.50
N VAL A 51 6.65 2.42 1.29
CA VAL A 51 6.13 3.35 2.29
C VAL A 51 7.21 3.69 3.33
N GLU A 52 7.90 2.70 3.89
CA GLU A 52 8.98 2.92 4.85
C GLU A 52 10.07 3.83 4.27
N ASN A 53 10.48 3.59 3.02
CA ASN A 53 11.48 4.40 2.32
C ASN A 53 11.02 5.83 2.06
N ILE A 54 9.77 6.03 1.60
CA ILE A 54 9.25 7.36 1.23
C ILE A 54 9.02 8.23 2.47
N PHE A 55 8.58 7.62 3.58
CA PHE A 55 8.27 8.34 4.80
C PHE A 55 9.41 8.34 5.82
N ASP A 56 10.50 7.62 5.56
CA ASP A 56 11.64 7.44 6.47
C ASP A 56 11.18 6.92 7.85
N ILE A 57 10.39 5.84 7.83
CA ILE A 57 9.81 5.19 9.01
C ILE A 57 10.14 3.69 9.05
N GLU A 58 9.98 3.08 10.21
CA GLU A 58 10.10 1.62 10.41
C GLU A 58 8.80 1.09 11.05
N ILE A 59 8.03 0.34 10.28
CA ILE A 59 6.72 -0.21 10.69
C ILE A 59 6.94 -1.51 11.46
N GLN A 60 6.32 -1.61 12.63
CA GLN A 60 6.42 -2.82 13.43
C GLN A 60 5.58 -3.95 12.83
N ASN A 61 6.15 -5.17 12.79
CA ASN A 61 5.46 -6.36 12.27
C ASN A 61 4.11 -6.64 12.95
N ASP A 62 3.97 -6.32 14.24
CA ASP A 62 2.72 -6.50 14.98
C ASP A 62 1.58 -5.62 14.42
N ASP A 63 1.90 -4.45 13.86
CA ASP A 63 0.90 -3.59 13.18
C ASP A 63 0.53 -4.13 11.78
N LEU A 64 1.39 -4.94 11.15
CA LEU A 64 1.15 -5.51 9.81
C LEU A 64 0.23 -6.75 9.84
N VAL A 65 0.10 -7.40 10.99
CA VAL A 65 -0.76 -8.58 11.18
C VAL A 65 -2.13 -8.24 11.76
N GLN A 66 -2.44 -6.95 11.93
CA GLN A 66 -3.74 -6.53 12.41
C GLN A 66 -4.86 -6.92 11.44
N GLU A 67 -6.05 -7.21 11.99
CA GLU A 67 -7.22 -7.50 11.19
C GLU A 67 -7.51 -6.32 10.24
N ASN A 68 -7.89 -6.63 9.01
CA ASN A 68 -8.29 -5.63 8.01
C ASN A 68 -7.17 -4.63 7.64
N ILE A 69 -5.89 -4.96 7.84
CA ILE A 69 -4.75 -4.09 7.46
C ILE A 69 -4.80 -3.63 5.99
N LYS A 70 -5.36 -4.45 5.11
CA LYS A 70 -5.52 -4.18 3.68
C LYS A 70 -6.73 -3.29 3.34
N HIS A 71 -7.55 -2.90 4.31
CA HIS A 71 -8.53 -1.85 4.10
C HIS A 71 -7.82 -0.50 4.14
N PHE A 72 -8.10 0.34 3.15
CA PHE A 72 -7.36 1.58 2.94
C PHE A 72 -7.30 2.51 4.15
N ASP A 73 -8.43 2.78 4.80
CA ASP A 73 -8.44 3.66 5.99
C ASP A 73 -7.67 3.03 7.16
N THR A 74 -7.72 1.70 7.34
CA THR A 74 -6.92 0.98 8.36
C THR A 74 -5.43 1.12 8.09
N PHE A 75 -5.03 0.96 6.82
CA PHE A 75 -3.64 1.09 6.38
C PHE A 75 -3.11 2.50 6.60
N VAL A 76 -3.88 3.53 6.20
CA VAL A 76 -3.54 4.94 6.40
C VAL A 76 -3.40 5.26 7.89
N ASN A 77 -4.36 4.84 8.71
CA ASN A 77 -4.32 5.05 10.16
C ASN A 77 -3.11 4.36 10.81
N MET A 78 -2.71 3.19 10.29
CA MET A 78 -1.51 2.50 10.76
C MET A 78 -0.25 3.33 10.47
N ILE A 79 -0.09 3.80 9.23
CA ILE A 79 1.06 4.62 8.81
C ILE A 79 1.10 5.95 9.59
N GLU A 80 -0.06 6.55 9.86
CA GLU A 80 -0.16 7.80 10.61
C GLU A 80 0.50 7.73 12.01
N LYS A 81 0.48 6.54 12.65
CA LYS A 81 1.17 6.30 13.93
C LYS A 81 2.68 6.56 13.88
N TYR A 82 3.28 6.48 12.70
CA TYR A 82 4.73 6.57 12.48
C TYR A 82 5.15 7.92 11.90
N VAL A 83 4.36 8.47 10.97
CA VAL A 83 4.69 9.73 10.29
C VAL A 83 4.55 10.96 11.20
N ASN A 84 3.64 10.92 12.18
CA ASN A 84 3.37 12.04 13.09
C ASN A 84 4.20 11.99 14.40
N LYS A 85 5.33 11.27 14.42
CA LYS A 85 6.23 11.18 15.59
C LYS A 85 7.33 12.24 15.61
#